data_AF-A0A2D9B707-F1
#
_entry.id   AF-A0A2D9B707-F1
#
_cell.length_a   1.000
_cell.length_b   1.000
_cell.length_c   1.000
_cell.angle_alpha   90.00
_cell.angle_beta   90.00
_cell.angle_gamma   90.00
#
_symmetry.space_group_name_H-M   'P 1'
#
loop_
_entity.id
_entity.type
_entity.pdbx_description
1 polymer ?
#
loop_
_entity_poly.entity_id
_entity_poly.type
_entity_poly.pdbx_seq_one_letter_code
_entity_poly.pdbx_strand_id
1 'polypeptide(L)'
;MGHPIGLIFNTLIFIIVVLLFLWVYISIKTNKVVNPLQKHLGLGDILFFLAVSPLFSVFNYMLYFISGMILSIVFSMLFLRTKENIPLAGILSTYLLGLKVFSFFTEEDLFFNPIVYKFL
;
A
#
# COMPACT_ATOMS: atom_id res chain seq x y z
N MET A 1 -13.12 -7.91 20.96
CA MET A 1 -12.66 -8.78 19.85
C MET A 1 -13.37 -8.32 18.59
N GLY A 2 -12.73 -7.49 17.77
CA GLY A 2 -13.32 -7.05 16.50
C GLY A 2 -13.40 -8.25 15.55
N HIS A 3 -14.58 -8.52 14.99
CA HIS A 3 -14.75 -9.63 14.04
C HIS A 3 -13.76 -9.48 12.86
N PRO A 4 -13.11 -10.57 12.41
CA PRO A 4 -12.12 -10.52 11.32
C PRO A 4 -12.70 -9.91 10.03
N ILE A 5 -14.01 -10.08 9.81
CA ILE A 5 -14.75 -9.47 8.70
C ILE A 5 -14.76 -7.93 8.77
N GLY A 6 -14.88 -7.36 9.98
CA GLY A 6 -14.88 -5.91 10.16
C GLY A 6 -13.52 -5.26 9.87
N LEU A 7 -12.42 -5.96 10.15
CA LEU A 7 -11.06 -5.49 9.83
C LEU A 7 -10.81 -5.44 8.32
N ILE A 8 -11.26 -6.46 7.59
CA ILE A 8 -11.16 -6.52 6.13
C ILE A 8 -11.98 -5.39 5.51
N PHE A 9 -13.22 -5.19 5.97
CA PHE A 9 -14.10 -4.14 5.47
C PHE A 9 -13.48 -2.73 5.62
N ASN A 10 -12.90 -2.44 6.78
CA ASN A 10 -12.24 -1.15 7.02
C ASN A 10 -11.02 -0.94 6.13
N THR A 11 -10.25 -2.00 5.87
CA THR A 11 -9.07 -1.94 4.99
C THR A 11 -9.48 -1.73 3.53
N LEU A 12 -10.56 -2.38 3.08
CA LEU A 12 -11.13 -2.17 1.76
C LEU A 12 -11.64 -0.74 1.57
N ILE A 13 -12.33 -0.19 2.57
CA ILE A 13 -12.77 1.22 2.56
C ILE A 13 -11.56 2.13 2.41
N PHE A 14 -10.49 1.91 3.18
CA PHE A 14 -9.27 2.70 3.07
C PHE A 14 -8.69 2.67 1.64
N ILE A 15 -8.57 1.48 1.04
CA ILE A 15 -8.06 1.33 -0.34
C ILE A 15 -8.96 2.07 -1.33
N ILE A 16 -10.29 1.91 -1.24
CA ILE A 16 -11.25 2.57 -2.13
C ILE A 16 -11.15 4.09 -2.01
N VAL A 17 -11.07 4.61 -0.78
CA VAL A 17 -10.93 6.05 -0.53
C VAL A 17 -9.63 6.58 -1.15
N VAL A 18 -8.50 5.90 -0.94
CA VAL A 18 -7.22 6.29 -1.55
C VAL A 18 -7.28 6.29 -3.07
N LEU A 19 -7.84 5.25 -3.68
CA LEU A 19 -7.99 5.18 -5.14
C LEU A 19 -8.93 6.25 -5.68
N LEU A 20 -9.99 6.59 -4.94
CA LEU A 20 -10.92 7.66 -5.30
C LEU A 20 -10.23 9.02 -5.25
N PHE A 21 -9.50 9.33 -4.18
CA PHE A 21 -8.72 10.57 -4.08
C PHE A 21 -7.69 10.68 -5.20
N LEU A 22 -7.00 9.59 -5.53
CA LEU A 22 -6.04 9.56 -6.63
C LEU A 22 -6.73 9.78 -7.98
N TRP A 23 -7.91 9.19 -8.19
CA TRP A 23 -8.68 9.42 -9.40
C TRP A 23 -9.13 10.87 -9.55
N VAL A 24 -9.68 11.45 -8.49
CA VAL A 24 -10.07 12.87 -8.45
C VAL A 24 -8.87 13.76 -8.72
N TYR A 25 -7.72 13.51 -8.07
CA TYR A 25 -6.50 14.28 -8.28
C TYR A 25 -6.02 14.24 -9.74
N ILE A 26 -5.95 13.04 -10.34
CA ILE A 26 -5.53 12.89 -11.74
C ILE A 26 -6.53 13.53 -12.69
N SER A 27 -7.83 13.37 -12.45
CA SER A 27 -8.89 13.96 -13.26
C SER A 27 -8.80 15.48 -13.30
N ILE A 28 -8.60 16.12 -12.14
CA ILE A 28 -8.38 17.58 -12.03
C ILE A 28 -7.10 17.98 -12.76
N LYS A 29 -6.00 17.25 -12.55
CA LYS A 29 -4.70 17.59 -13.15
C LYS A 29 -4.66 17.44 -14.67
N THR A 30 -5.39 16.47 -15.22
CA THR A 30 -5.38 16.17 -16.66
C THR A 30 -6.55 16.81 -17.42
N ASN A 31 -7.48 17.49 -16.73
CA ASN A 31 -8.72 18.05 -17.29
C ASN A 31 -9.51 17.03 -18.16
N LYS A 32 -9.31 15.74 -17.90
CA LYS A 32 -9.94 14.64 -18.61
C LYS A 32 -10.33 13.60 -17.58
N VAL A 33 -11.52 13.03 -17.74
CA VAL A 33 -11.92 11.86 -16.97
C VAL A 33 -11.19 10.65 -17.53
N VAL A 34 -9.91 10.51 -17.16
CA VAL A 34 -9.10 9.34 -17.50
C VAL A 34 -9.18 8.33 -16.36
N ASN A 35 -9.39 7.07 -16.71
CA ASN A 35 -9.36 5.97 -15.76
C ASN A 35 -7.90 5.76 -15.29
N PRO A 36 -7.53 6.12 -14.05
CA PRO A 36 -6.15 6.03 -13.59
C PRO A 36 -5.71 4.60 -13.43
N LEU A 37 -6.67 3.69 -13.22
CA LEU A 37 -6.48 2.25 -13.06
C LEU A 37 -6.04 1.55 -14.36
N GLN A 38 -6.08 2.24 -15.50
CA GLN A 38 -5.59 1.70 -16.78
C GLN A 38 -4.33 2.40 -17.29
N LYS A 39 -4.11 3.67 -16.92
CA LYS A 39 -3.05 4.50 -17.49
C LYS A 39 -1.90 4.83 -16.54
N HIS A 40 -2.13 4.77 -15.23
CA HIS A 40 -1.16 5.22 -14.21
C HIS A 40 -0.93 4.21 -13.09
N LEU A 41 -1.95 3.44 -12.71
CA LEU A 41 -1.86 2.29 -11.81
C LEU A 41 -2.14 1.03 -12.61
N GLY A 42 -1.27 0.03 -12.52
CA GLY A 42 -1.53 -1.26 -13.13
C GLY A 42 -2.62 -2.02 -12.36
N LEU A 43 -3.42 -2.82 -13.05
CA LEU A 43 -4.36 -3.75 -12.39
C LEU A 43 -3.65 -4.68 -11.39
N GLY A 44 -2.38 -5.03 -11.67
CA GLY A 44 -1.53 -5.81 -10.77
C GLY A 44 -1.28 -5.12 -9.42
N ASP A 45 -1.12 -3.79 -9.39
CA ASP A 45 -0.89 -3.04 -8.16
C ASP A 45 -2.13 -3.08 -7.25
N ILE A 46 -3.31 -2.95 -7.84
CA ILE A 46 -4.59 -3.02 -7.12
C ILE A 46 -4.82 -4.42 -6.57
N LEU A 47 -4.60 -5.45 -7.39
CA LEU A 47 -4.70 -6.85 -6.97
C LEU A 47 -3.73 -7.15 -5.82
N PHE A 48 -2.52 -6.61 -5.87
CA PHE A 48 -1.54 -6.76 -4.81
C PHE A 48 -1.99 -6.08 -3.51
N PHE A 49 -2.52 -4.85 -3.55
CA PHE A 49 -3.06 -4.18 -2.37
C PHE A 49 -4.18 -4.99 -1.71
N LEU A 50 -5.09 -5.55 -2.51
CA LEU A 50 -6.17 -6.40 -2.01
C LEU A 50 -5.64 -7.70 -1.42
N ALA A 51 -4.68 -8.36 -2.09
CA ALA A 51 -4.10 -9.62 -1.64
C ALA A 51 -3.32 -9.50 -0.33
N VAL A 52 -2.69 -8.34 -0.09
CA VAL A 52 -1.91 -8.08 1.13
C VAL A 52 -2.78 -7.55 2.27
N SER A 53 -3.96 -6.97 1.98
CA SER A 53 -4.86 -6.44 3.02
C SER A 53 -5.18 -7.38 4.19
N PRO A 54 -5.44 -8.70 4.03
CA PRO A 54 -5.75 -9.57 5.18
C PRO A 54 -4.53 -9.92 6.04
N LEU A 55 -3.31 -9.62 5.61
CA LEU A 55 -2.10 -9.90 6.38
C LEU A 55 -1.88 -8.90 7.52
N PHE A 56 -2.60 -7.78 7.55
CA PHE A 56 -2.32 -6.67 8.46
C PHE A 56 -3.55 -6.25 9.26
N SER A 57 -3.32 -5.67 10.44
CA SER A 57 -4.32 -4.81 11.09
C SER A 57 -4.51 -3.53 10.25
N VAL A 58 -5.68 -2.89 10.35
CA VAL A 58 -5.99 -1.67 9.55
C VAL A 58 -4.91 -0.60 9.72
N PHE A 59 -4.43 -0.39 10.95
CA PHE A 59 -3.42 0.62 11.23
C PHE A 59 -2.04 0.26 10.64
N ASN A 60 -1.61 -0.99 10.82
CA ASN A 60 -0.33 -1.44 10.27
C ASN A 60 -0.37 -1.51 8.74
N TYR A 61 -1.53 -1.81 8.15
CA TYR A 61 -1.74 -1.74 6.71
C TYR A 61 -1.55 -0.31 6.20
N MET A 62 -2.14 0.69 6.87
CA MET A 62 -1.95 2.10 6.50
C MET A 62 -0.48 2.51 6.58
N LEU A 63 0.23 2.14 7.65
CA LEU A 63 1.66 2.41 7.78
C LEU A 63 2.49 1.73 6.68
N TYR A 64 2.25 0.44 6.43
CA TYR A 64 2.89 -0.31 5.35
C TYR A 64 2.65 0.35 4.00
N PHE A 65 1.40 0.73 3.71
CA PHE A 65 1.02 1.35 2.45
C PHE A 65 1.69 2.71 2.26
N ILE A 66 1.64 3.60 3.26
CA ILE A 66 2.24 4.94 3.18
C ILE A 66 3.76 4.86 3.09
N SER A 67 4.40 4.12 4.01
CA SER A 67 5.86 3.96 4.00
C SER A 67 6.36 3.28 2.73
N GLY A 68 5.66 2.26 2.24
CA GLY A 68 5.96 1.56 1.00
C GLY A 68 5.79 2.44 -0.23
N MET A 69 4.79 3.33 -0.28
CA MET A 69 4.65 4.31 -1.36
C MET A 69 5.80 5.33 -1.34
N ILE A 70 6.18 5.84 -0.17
CA ILE A 70 7.34 6.74 -0.04
C ILE A 70 8.61 6.03 -0.52
N LEU A 71 8.85 4.80 -0.07
CA LEU A 71 9.97 3.98 -0.49
C LEU A 71 9.97 3.79 -2.02
N SER A 72 8.80 3.53 -2.62
CA SER A 72 8.68 3.36 -4.07
C SER A 72 9.03 4.64 -4.84
N ILE A 73 8.65 5.82 -4.33
CA ILE A 73 9.03 7.11 -4.92
C ILE A 73 10.54 7.31 -4.82
N VAL A 74 11.12 7.09 -3.63
CA VAL A 74 12.57 7.24 -3.41
C VAL A 74 13.36 6.27 -4.29
N PHE A 75 12.96 5.00 -4.33
CA PHE A 75 13.59 3.99 -5.17
C PHE A 75 13.49 4.35 -6.65
N SER A 76 12.31 4.81 -7.11
CA SER A 76 12.14 5.24 -8.48
C SER A 76 13.03 6.42 -8.84
N MET A 77 13.11 7.45 -7.98
CA MET A 77 14.01 8.60 -8.20
C MET A 77 15.49 8.20 -8.30
N LEU A 78 15.92 7.22 -7.51
CA LEU A 78 17.33 6.79 -7.47
C LEU A 78 17.70 5.85 -8.62
N PHE A 79 16.81 4.93 -8.98
CA PHE A 79 17.13 3.80 -9.87
C PHE A 79 16.39 3.83 -11.21
N LEU A 80 15.21 4.44 -11.30
CA LEU A 80 14.38 4.50 -12.51
C LEU A 80 14.48 5.91 -13.12
N ARG A 81 15.44 6.09 -14.04
CA ARG A 81 15.63 7.36 -14.79
C ARG A 81 14.68 7.54 -15.98
N THR A 82 13.80 6.58 -16.30
CA THR A 82 12.98 6.56 -17.51
C THR A 82 11.49 6.79 -17.24
N LYS A 83 10.74 7.23 -18.26
CA LYS A 83 9.28 7.49 -18.23
C LYS A 83 8.41 6.20 -18.16
N GLU A 84 8.99 5.06 -17.80
CA GLU A 84 8.25 3.81 -17.73
C GLU A 84 7.39 3.76 -16.46
N ASN A 85 6.32 2.96 -16.53
CA ASN A 85 5.41 2.80 -15.39
C ASN A 85 6.18 2.21 -14.21
N ILE A 86 6.10 2.87 -13.05
CA ILE A 86 6.75 2.40 -11.82
C ILE A 86 6.08 1.07 -11.41
N PRO A 87 6.82 -0.04 -11.31
CA PRO A 87 6.26 -1.34 -10.91
C PRO A 87 6.01 -1.35 -9.39
N LEU A 88 4.94 -0.71 -8.97
CA LEU A 88 4.63 -0.44 -7.56
C LEU A 88 4.48 -1.74 -6.76
N ALA A 89 3.74 -2.73 -7.29
CA ALA A 89 3.61 -4.05 -6.67
C ALA A 89 4.96 -4.76 -6.46
N GLY A 90 5.91 -4.60 -7.39
CA GLY A 90 7.24 -5.20 -7.28
C GLY A 90 8.05 -4.62 -6.12
N ILE A 91 8.06 -3.29 -5.99
CA ILE A 91 8.77 -2.62 -4.90
C ILE A 91 8.11 -2.94 -3.56
N LEU A 92 6.77 -2.88 -3.51
CA LEU A 92 6.01 -3.17 -2.29
C LEU A 92 6.11 -4.63 -1.84
N SER A 93 6.09 -5.59 -2.77
CA SER A 93 6.30 -7.02 -2.41
C SER A 93 7.69 -7.27 -1.86
N THR A 94 8.71 -6.61 -2.39
CA THR A 94 10.07 -6.66 -1.86
C THR A 94 10.13 -6.06 -0.44
N TYR A 95 9.47 -4.93 -0.23
CA TYR A 95 9.34 -4.32 1.09
C TYR A 95 8.61 -5.22 2.10
N LEU A 96 7.50 -5.83 1.69
CA LEU A 96 6.75 -6.80 2.49
C LEU A 96 7.62 -8.00 2.90
N LEU A 97 8.41 -8.53 1.97
CA LEU A 97 9.33 -9.62 2.23
C LEU A 97 10.37 -9.21 3.28
N GLY A 98 10.96 -8.01 3.14
CA GLY A 98 11.89 -7.45 4.12
C GLY A 98 11.27 -7.33 5.51
N LEU A 99 10.05 -6.81 5.62
CA LEU A 99 9.33 -6.71 6.90
C LEU A 99 9.06 -8.08 7.51
N LYS A 100 8.68 -9.07 6.71
CA LYS A 100 8.44 -10.44 7.18
C LYS A 100 9.73 -11.08 7.71
N VAL A 101 10.84 -10.91 7.00
CA VAL A 101 12.16 -11.41 7.45
C VAL A 101 12.56 -10.72 8.76
N PHE A 102 12.38 -9.41 8.85
CA PHE A 102 12.70 -8.66 10.07
C PHE A 102 11.81 -9.06 11.27
N SER A 103 10.52 -9.25 11.06
CA SER A 103 9.58 -9.75 12.07
C SER A 103 9.98 -11.15 12.56
N PHE A 104 10.44 -12.02 11.66
CA PHE A 104 10.96 -13.35 12.02
C PHE A 104 12.18 -13.29 12.95
N PHE A 105 13.11 -12.35 12.74
CA PHE A 105 14.28 -12.19 13.60
C PHE A 105 13.99 -11.50 14.94
N THR A 106 12.99 -10.60 14.97
CA THR A 106 12.69 -9.78 16.16
C THR A 106 11.64 -10.45 17.06
N GLU A 107 10.98 -11.51 16.59
CA GLU A 107 9.81 -12.16 17.23
C GLU A 107 8.63 -11.20 17.49
N GLU A 108 8.64 -10.02 16.86
CA GLU A 108 7.62 -8.98 17.01
C GLU A 108 6.57 -9.09 15.91
N ASP A 109 5.30 -9.06 16.31
CA ASP A 109 4.15 -9.05 15.40
C ASP A 109 3.89 -7.66 14.82
N LEU A 110 4.73 -7.25 13.85
CA LEU A 110 4.57 -5.99 13.12
C LEU A 110 3.28 -5.92 12.27
N PHE A 111 2.65 -7.07 12.05
CA PHE A 111 1.50 -7.22 11.17
C PHE A 111 0.18 -7.00 11.91
N PHE A 112 0.01 -7.64 13.07
CA PHE A 112 -1.24 -7.60 13.83
C PHE A 112 -1.19 -6.69 15.05
N ASN A 113 -0.02 -6.56 15.69
CA ASN A 113 0.11 -5.72 16.87
C ASN A 113 0.41 -4.28 16.42
N PRO A 114 -0.45 -3.29 16.74
CA PRO A 114 -0.21 -1.93 16.30
C PRO A 114 1.01 -1.38 17.05
N ILE A 115 2.10 -1.16 16.33
CA ILE A 115 3.39 -0.72 16.88
C ILE A 115 3.22 0.55 17.74
N VAL A 116 2.25 1.40 17.40
CA VAL A 116 1.96 2.65 18.12
C VAL A 116 1.55 2.42 19.57
N TYR A 117 0.87 1.32 19.91
CA TYR A 117 0.52 1.03 21.31
C TYR A 117 1.69 0.52 22.14
N LYS A 118 2.83 0.19 21.51
CA LYS A 118 4.04 -0.21 22.23
C LYS A 118 4.86 0.99 22.73
N PHE A 119 4.63 2.18 22.17
CA PHE A 119 5.36 3.41 22.50
C PHE A 119 4.52 4.43 23.29
N LEU A 120 3.29 4.08 23.65
CA LEU A 120 2.35 4.83 24.48
C LEU A 120 2.14 4.10 25.81
#